data_AF-A0A7C6MWC5-F1
#
_entry.id   AF-A0A7C6MWC5-F1
#
_cell.length_a   1.000
_cell.length_b   1.000
_cell.length_c   1.000
_cell.angle_alpha   90.00
_cell.angle_beta   90.00
_cell.angle_gamma   90.00
#
_symmetry.space_group_name_H-M   'P 1'
#
loop_
_entity.id
_entity.type
_entity.pdbx_description
1 polymer ?
#
loop_
_entity_poly.entity_id
_entity_poly.type
_entity_poly.pdbx_seq_one_letter_code
_entity_poly.pdbx_strand_id
1 'polypeptide(L)'
;KIQKRIYQDLQSEDIEILFGNGYLANNNTYKLDGKTIKSKNIIIATGSYTSVPEGIEIDRENIISHKEAIQMKSIPNSLIIIGADVEGIEFATIYSNFNTKIIMIDQKKEMLPGYDKDLKEPIKNNLEKKGVEFLLGEKAIKVEKYNKGVHVFLEEGKIISGEKCLIALGRKPSFPSGIDNIGLKYSETGIKVDHNFTTNLSNIYAVGDVNGMCLLGSSAINQGISIASKLITGKNPEYSYNELPRAVFADPQIAGAGLQEYELKEKSIPYKVGKYMLSNTWRGISKCYDRGFVKVIIADDGQILGIWFSGEDVSELVGTLGILIKEKIYADQLKSNLFVHPSLSEGILEALLNIDKGRKI
;
A
#
# COMPACT_ATOMS: atom_id res chain seq x y z
N LYS A 1 22.69 -4.56 -0.42
CA LYS A 1 22.57 -5.88 -1.12
C LYS A 1 21.54 -5.83 -2.24
N ILE A 2 20.29 -5.41 -1.99
CA ILE A 2 19.21 -5.31 -3.00
C ILE A 2 19.60 -4.45 -4.20
N GLN A 3 20.00 -3.19 -3.96
CA GLN A 3 20.40 -2.28 -5.05
C GLN A 3 21.52 -2.84 -5.92
N LYS A 4 22.53 -3.48 -5.31
CA LYS A 4 23.61 -4.16 -6.03
C LYS A 4 23.08 -5.28 -6.94
N ARG A 5 22.14 -6.09 -6.45
CA ARG A 5 21.50 -7.15 -7.23
C ARG A 5 20.74 -6.58 -8.42
N ILE A 6 19.91 -5.55 -8.22
CA ILE A 6 19.18 -4.89 -9.30
C ILE A 6 20.14 -4.41 -10.39
N TYR A 7 21.27 -3.81 -10.02
CA TYR A 7 22.27 -3.38 -11.02
C TYR A 7 22.87 -4.55 -11.79
N GLN A 8 23.19 -5.65 -11.12
CA GLN A 8 23.73 -6.84 -11.76
C GLN A 8 22.73 -7.45 -12.74
N ASP A 9 21.47 -7.56 -12.32
CA ASP A 9 20.39 -8.11 -13.15
C ASP A 9 20.12 -7.24 -14.39
N LEU A 10 20.15 -5.90 -14.25
CA LEU A 10 20.00 -4.99 -15.40
C LEU A 10 21.20 -5.05 -16.35
N GLN A 11 22.42 -5.14 -15.81
CA GLN A 11 23.64 -5.24 -16.62
C GLN A 11 23.73 -6.56 -17.39
N SER A 12 23.24 -7.68 -16.81
CA SER A 12 23.20 -8.97 -17.52
C SER A 12 22.23 -9.00 -18.70
N GLU A 13 21.30 -8.05 -18.76
CA GLU A 13 20.32 -7.88 -19.84
C GLU A 13 20.73 -6.75 -20.81
N ASP A 14 22.00 -6.35 -20.80
CA ASP A 14 22.57 -5.28 -21.65
C ASP A 14 21.85 -3.91 -21.54
N ILE A 15 21.29 -3.61 -20.37
CA ILE A 15 20.62 -2.32 -20.11
C ILE A 15 21.66 -1.25 -19.74
N GLU A 16 21.77 -0.19 -20.54
CA GLU A 16 22.59 0.99 -20.22
C GLU A 16 21.97 1.77 -19.05
N ILE A 17 22.72 1.90 -17.94
CA ILE A 17 22.30 2.63 -16.75
C ILE A 17 23.04 3.95 -16.67
N LEU A 18 22.30 5.05 -16.67
CA LEU A 18 22.83 6.39 -16.60
C LEU A 18 22.35 7.10 -15.34
N PHE A 19 23.30 7.61 -14.55
CA PHE A 19 23.01 8.40 -13.36
C PHE A 19 23.23 9.88 -13.66
N GLY A 20 22.36 10.73 -13.13
CA GLY A 20 22.48 12.17 -13.27
C GLY A 20 21.15 12.87 -13.08
N ASN A 21 21.17 14.19 -13.25
CA ASN A 21 19.94 14.98 -13.29
C ASN A 21 19.63 15.35 -14.74
N GLY A 22 18.37 15.23 -15.10
CA GLY A 22 17.97 15.45 -16.48
C GLY A 22 16.56 16.00 -16.62
N TYR A 23 16.20 16.31 -17.85
CA TYR A 23 14.90 16.85 -18.19
C TYR A 23 14.42 16.39 -19.58
N LEU A 24 13.11 16.33 -19.74
CA LEU A 24 12.45 16.12 -21.03
C LEU A 24 12.60 17.38 -21.87
N ALA A 25 13.42 17.32 -22.92
CA ALA A 25 13.65 18.44 -23.82
C ALA A 25 12.57 18.53 -24.90
N ASN A 26 12.05 17.39 -25.36
CA ASN A 26 10.92 17.24 -26.26
C ASN A 26 10.40 15.78 -26.18
N ASN A 27 9.45 15.42 -27.03
CA ASN A 27 8.75 14.12 -26.95
C ASN A 27 9.64 12.89 -27.19
N ASN A 28 10.86 13.05 -27.72
CA ASN A 28 11.76 11.93 -28.01
C ASN A 28 13.19 12.13 -27.49
N THR A 29 13.42 13.20 -26.73
CA THR A 29 14.76 13.61 -26.30
C THR A 29 14.79 13.90 -24.80
N TYR A 30 15.64 13.18 -24.08
CA TYR A 30 15.98 13.44 -22.70
C TYR A 30 17.41 13.98 -22.61
N LYS A 31 17.63 15.06 -21.86
CA LYS A 31 18.98 15.56 -21.59
C LYS A 31 19.39 15.19 -20.17
N LEU A 32 20.58 14.63 -20.01
CA LEU A 32 21.13 14.17 -18.75
C LEU A 32 22.56 14.67 -18.62
N ASP A 33 22.83 15.58 -17.69
CA ASP A 33 24.17 16.15 -17.44
C ASP A 33 24.92 16.56 -18.73
N GLY A 34 24.22 17.18 -19.69
CA GLY A 34 24.76 17.59 -20.99
C GLY A 34 24.75 16.53 -22.10
N LYS A 35 24.57 15.23 -21.77
CA LYS A 35 24.35 14.15 -22.75
C LYS A 35 22.94 14.26 -23.32
N THR A 36 22.82 14.10 -24.64
CA THR A 36 21.53 14.02 -25.33
C THR A 36 21.19 12.57 -25.60
N ILE A 37 20.06 12.11 -25.06
CA ILE A 37 19.54 10.75 -25.24
C ILE A 37 18.29 10.85 -26.11
N LYS A 38 18.32 10.18 -27.27
CA LYS A 38 17.16 10.07 -28.16
C LYS A 38 16.54 8.69 -28.04
N SER A 39 15.22 8.62 -27.90
CA SER A 39 14.51 7.34 -27.82
C SER A 39 13.27 7.34 -28.71
N LYS A 40 12.88 6.14 -29.18
CA LYS A 40 11.63 5.96 -29.90
C LYS A 40 10.43 6.10 -28.95
N ASN A 41 10.54 5.48 -27.78
CA ASN A 41 9.53 5.50 -26.72
C ASN A 41 10.15 5.99 -25.41
N ILE A 42 9.36 6.64 -24.57
CA ILE A 42 9.74 7.09 -23.23
C ILE A 42 8.74 6.51 -22.23
N ILE A 43 9.24 5.84 -21.18
CA ILE A 43 8.43 5.38 -20.06
C ILE A 43 8.80 6.22 -18.84
N ILE A 44 7.86 7.00 -18.32
CA ILE A 44 8.03 7.82 -17.12
C ILE A 44 7.68 6.96 -15.90
N ALA A 45 8.68 6.68 -15.06
CA ALA A 45 8.56 5.89 -13.84
C ALA A 45 9.21 6.59 -12.63
N THR A 46 9.04 7.92 -12.55
CA THR A 46 9.67 8.79 -11.53
C THR A 46 9.08 8.65 -10.13
N GLY A 47 8.02 7.85 -9.97
CA GLY A 47 7.42 7.50 -8.69
C GLY A 47 6.74 8.69 -8.01
N SER A 48 6.90 8.78 -6.70
CA SER A 48 6.22 9.74 -5.82
C SER A 48 7.10 10.11 -4.63
N TYR A 49 6.69 11.14 -3.89
CA TYR A 49 7.33 11.59 -2.65
C TYR A 49 6.28 11.79 -1.54
N THR A 50 6.72 11.86 -0.28
CA THR A 50 5.83 12.05 0.87
C THR A 50 5.07 13.35 0.75
N SER A 51 3.74 13.29 0.92
CA SER A 51 2.91 14.48 1.02
C SER A 51 3.20 15.17 2.36
N VAL A 52 3.49 16.46 2.30
CA VAL A 52 3.77 17.28 3.48
C VAL A 52 2.75 18.43 3.53
N PRO A 53 2.12 18.70 4.69
CA PRO A 53 1.25 19.85 4.85
C PRO A 53 2.01 21.16 4.62
N GLU A 54 1.27 22.19 4.22
CA GLU A 54 1.81 23.53 4.12
C GLU A 54 2.39 23.99 5.48
N GLY A 55 3.56 24.62 5.47
CA GLY A 55 4.24 25.10 6.68
C GLY A 55 5.02 24.03 7.46
N ILE A 56 5.05 22.78 7.02
CA ILE A 56 5.90 21.72 7.59
C ILE A 56 7.03 21.41 6.59
N GLU A 57 8.26 21.34 7.08
CA GLU A 57 9.43 20.95 6.28
C GLU A 57 10.11 19.72 6.88
N ILE A 58 10.41 18.74 6.03
CA ILE A 58 11.18 17.56 6.41
C ILE A 58 12.67 17.94 6.43
N ASP A 59 13.24 18.05 7.63
CA ASP A 59 14.66 18.38 7.83
C ASP A 59 15.60 17.17 7.73
N ARG A 60 15.03 15.96 7.60
CA ARG A 60 15.75 14.68 7.46
C ARG A 60 16.57 14.27 8.67
N GLU A 61 16.41 14.95 9.80
CA GLU A 61 17.07 14.65 11.06
C GLU A 61 16.04 14.35 12.15
N ASN A 62 15.20 15.32 12.48
CA ASN A 62 14.20 15.23 13.54
C ASN A 62 12.77 15.19 12.98
N ILE A 63 12.53 15.87 11.86
CA ILE A 63 11.31 15.79 11.07
C ILE A 63 11.65 14.96 9.83
N ILE A 64 11.13 13.74 9.79
CA ILE A 64 11.59 12.68 8.88
C ILE A 64 10.45 12.14 8.02
N SER A 65 10.83 11.52 6.90
CA SER A 65 9.95 10.66 6.10
C SER A 65 10.27 9.18 6.33
N HIS A 66 9.56 8.27 5.64
CA HIS A 66 9.91 6.86 5.60
C HIS A 66 11.36 6.59 5.17
N LYS A 67 11.94 7.45 4.32
CA LYS A 67 13.31 7.26 3.82
C LYS A 67 14.33 7.32 4.96
N GLU A 68 14.21 8.32 5.81
CA GLU A 68 15.09 8.50 6.95
C GLU A 68 14.73 7.52 8.08
N ALA A 69 13.44 7.22 8.27
CA ALA A 69 12.98 6.26 9.29
C ALA A 69 13.67 4.90 9.17
N ILE A 70 13.66 4.31 7.96
CA ILE A 70 14.31 3.00 7.72
C ILE A 70 15.85 3.04 7.78
N GLN A 71 16.46 4.24 7.80
CA GLN A 71 17.91 4.46 7.82
C GLN A 71 18.42 5.00 9.15
N MET A 72 17.57 5.12 10.16
CA MET A 72 17.97 5.64 11.47
C MET A 72 19.07 4.77 12.10
N LYS A 73 20.11 5.44 12.62
CA LYS A 73 21.25 4.77 13.27
C LYS A 73 20.96 4.35 14.71
N SER A 74 19.92 4.91 15.32
CA SER A 74 19.48 4.63 16.68
C SER A 74 17.97 4.65 16.75
N ILE A 75 17.41 3.82 17.64
CA ILE A 75 15.98 3.81 17.96
C ILE A 75 15.68 5.05 18.81
N PRO A 76 14.72 5.91 18.44
CA PRO A 76 14.37 7.08 19.25
C PRO A 76 13.61 6.65 20.52
N ASN A 77 13.71 7.43 21.60
CA ASN A 77 12.95 7.18 22.82
C ASN A 77 11.46 7.49 22.62
N SER A 78 11.14 8.45 21.74
CA SER A 78 9.77 8.80 21.37
C SER A 78 9.64 9.22 19.92
N LEU A 79 8.54 8.83 19.30
CA LEU A 79 8.24 9.11 17.89
C LEU A 79 6.80 9.60 17.75
N ILE A 80 6.63 10.82 17.25
CA ILE A 80 5.32 11.30 16.82
C ILE A 80 5.14 10.87 15.36
N ILE A 81 3.99 10.27 15.02
CA ILE A 81 3.66 9.89 13.65
C ILE A 81 2.44 10.71 13.22
N ILE A 82 2.58 11.52 12.17
CA ILE A 82 1.48 12.28 11.60
C ILE A 82 0.95 11.48 10.41
N GLY A 83 -0.24 10.89 10.58
CA GLY A 83 -0.89 9.97 9.65
C GLY A 83 -1.09 8.58 10.26
N ALA A 84 -2.34 8.12 10.30
CA ALA A 84 -2.78 6.81 10.81
C ALA A 84 -3.32 5.90 9.68
N ASP A 85 -2.82 6.11 8.47
CA ASP A 85 -3.03 5.24 7.31
C ASP A 85 -1.94 4.13 7.24
N VAL A 86 -1.93 3.34 6.17
CA VAL A 86 -1.06 2.15 6.00
C VAL A 86 0.40 2.41 6.42
N GLU A 87 1.05 3.43 5.84
CA GLU A 87 2.47 3.75 6.12
C GLU A 87 2.70 4.08 7.60
N GLY A 88 1.85 4.93 8.19
CA GLY A 88 1.97 5.32 9.60
C GLY A 88 1.77 4.16 10.56
N ILE A 89 0.83 3.27 10.26
CA ILE A 89 0.54 2.07 11.06
C ILE A 89 1.66 1.03 10.98
N GLU A 90 2.27 0.84 9.81
CA GLU A 90 3.43 -0.04 9.66
C GLU A 90 4.64 0.47 10.46
N PHE A 91 4.94 1.77 10.40
CA PHE A 91 6.00 2.35 11.21
C PHE A 91 5.68 2.34 12.71
N ALA A 92 4.43 2.59 13.11
CA ALA A 92 4.01 2.44 14.49
C ALA A 92 4.23 1.00 14.99
N THR A 93 3.92 0.00 14.14
CA THR A 93 4.17 -1.41 14.43
C THR A 93 5.66 -1.69 14.61
N ILE A 94 6.51 -1.21 13.71
CA ILE A 94 7.97 -1.39 13.79
C ILE A 94 8.54 -0.79 15.07
N TYR A 95 8.28 0.51 15.34
CA TYR A 95 8.91 1.22 16.45
C TYR A 95 8.33 0.85 17.81
N SER A 96 7.05 0.46 17.89
CA SER A 96 6.46 -0.03 19.15
C SER A 96 7.11 -1.34 19.60
N ASN A 97 7.54 -2.20 18.67
CA ASN A 97 8.31 -3.41 18.97
C ASN A 97 9.70 -3.12 19.57
N PHE A 98 10.22 -1.91 19.37
CA PHE A 98 11.45 -1.43 19.99
C PHE A 98 11.20 -0.61 21.27
N ASN A 99 9.98 -0.66 21.83
CA ASN A 99 9.56 0.11 23.02
C ASN A 99 9.67 1.64 22.84
N THR A 100 9.65 2.14 21.61
CA THR A 100 9.56 3.59 21.35
C THR A 100 8.19 4.09 21.83
N LYS A 101 8.16 5.18 22.61
CA LYS A 101 6.89 5.84 22.96
C LYS A 101 6.31 6.52 21.72
N ILE A 102 5.14 6.07 21.26
CA ILE A 102 4.55 6.58 20.01
C ILE A 102 3.26 7.34 20.29
N ILE A 103 3.11 8.49 19.64
CA ILE A 103 1.86 9.23 19.55
C ILE A 103 1.51 9.38 18.07
N MET A 104 0.40 8.79 17.66
CA MET A 104 -0.13 8.91 16.30
C MET A 104 -1.16 10.03 16.24
N ILE A 105 -1.03 10.93 15.28
CA ILE A 105 -1.92 12.08 15.07
C ILE A 105 -2.51 11.97 13.66
N ASP A 106 -3.84 12.00 13.55
CA ASP A 106 -4.51 12.06 12.25
C ASP A 106 -5.79 12.88 12.34
N GLN A 107 -6.05 13.72 11.34
CA GLN A 107 -7.27 14.52 11.25
C GLN A 107 -8.52 13.65 11.00
N LYS A 108 -8.34 12.44 10.47
CA LYS A 108 -9.41 11.45 10.31
C LYS A 108 -9.76 10.87 11.67
N LYS A 109 -11.05 10.61 11.91
CA LYS A 109 -11.56 10.05 13.17
C LYS A 109 -11.28 8.56 13.33
N GLU A 110 -10.73 7.91 12.32
CA GLU A 110 -10.41 6.49 12.30
C GLU A 110 -9.06 6.23 11.63
N MET A 111 -8.33 5.25 12.16
CA MET A 111 -7.16 4.69 11.48
C MET A 111 -7.56 3.76 10.33
N LEU A 112 -6.63 3.54 9.40
CA LEU A 112 -6.83 2.68 8.22
C LEU A 112 -8.21 2.91 7.56
N PRO A 113 -8.51 4.15 7.15
CA PRO A 113 -9.75 4.45 6.44
C PRO A 113 -9.80 3.59 5.17
N GLY A 114 -10.96 3.00 4.87
CA GLY A 114 -11.10 2.05 3.76
C GLY A 114 -10.78 0.59 4.09
N TYR A 115 -10.65 0.25 5.37
CA TYR A 115 -10.64 -1.12 5.87
C TYR A 115 -11.83 -1.40 6.80
N ASP A 116 -12.42 -2.59 6.68
CA ASP A 116 -13.49 -3.03 7.57
C ASP A 116 -13.03 -3.00 9.03
N LYS A 117 -13.96 -2.65 9.94
CA LYS A 117 -13.69 -2.54 11.39
C LYS A 117 -13.02 -3.79 11.95
N ASP A 118 -13.50 -4.97 11.58
CA ASP A 118 -12.99 -6.24 12.11
C ASP A 118 -11.56 -6.58 11.64
N LEU A 119 -11.11 -5.99 10.53
CA LEU A 119 -9.73 -6.13 10.04
C LEU A 119 -8.76 -5.20 10.79
N LYS A 120 -9.19 -3.95 11.07
CA LYS A 120 -8.31 -2.94 11.69
C LYS A 120 -8.31 -2.94 13.22
N GLU A 121 -9.40 -3.38 13.86
CA GLU A 121 -9.51 -3.42 15.32
C GLU A 121 -8.43 -4.30 16.00
N PRO A 122 -8.05 -5.49 15.48
CA PRO A 122 -6.94 -6.26 16.02
C PRO A 122 -5.61 -5.50 16.03
N ILE A 123 -5.30 -4.74 14.98
CA ILE A 123 -4.09 -3.91 14.91
C ILE A 123 -4.14 -2.80 15.96
N LYS A 124 -5.27 -2.08 16.03
CA LYS A 124 -5.45 -0.98 16.99
C LYS A 124 -5.21 -1.45 18.42
N ASN A 125 -5.87 -2.55 18.80
CA ASN A 125 -5.76 -3.14 20.12
C ASN A 125 -4.33 -3.60 20.43
N ASN A 126 -3.60 -4.12 19.43
CA ASN A 126 -2.21 -4.53 19.61
C ASN A 126 -1.28 -3.32 19.83
N LEU A 127 -1.46 -2.25 19.05
CA LEU A 127 -0.67 -1.02 19.18
C LEU A 127 -0.96 -0.31 20.52
N GLU A 128 -2.23 -0.20 20.93
CA GLU A 128 -2.60 0.37 22.23
C GLU A 128 -2.02 -0.43 23.39
N LYS A 129 -2.03 -1.78 23.32
CA LYS A 129 -1.38 -2.64 24.31
C LYS A 129 0.13 -2.42 24.39
N LYS A 130 0.78 -2.04 23.28
CA LYS A 130 2.19 -1.66 23.22
C LYS A 130 2.45 -0.19 23.61
N GLY A 131 1.42 0.53 24.07
CA GLY A 131 1.54 1.89 24.57
C GLY A 131 1.52 2.97 23.49
N VAL A 132 1.04 2.65 22.28
CA VAL A 132 0.80 3.64 21.23
C VAL A 132 -0.45 4.47 21.59
N GLU A 133 -0.29 5.79 21.64
CA GLU A 133 -1.39 6.73 21.84
C GLU A 133 -1.97 7.19 20.50
N PHE A 134 -3.29 7.18 20.35
CA PHE A 134 -3.98 7.64 19.14
C PHE A 134 -4.72 8.95 19.40
N LEU A 135 -4.29 10.02 18.72
CA LEU A 135 -4.93 11.33 18.64
C LEU A 135 -5.62 11.47 17.28
N LEU A 136 -6.76 10.78 17.13
CA LEU A 136 -7.58 10.78 15.92
C LEU A 136 -8.61 11.91 15.95
N GLY A 137 -8.88 12.52 14.79
CA GLY A 137 -9.67 13.75 14.69
C GLY A 137 -8.86 15.03 14.93
N GLU A 138 -7.56 14.91 15.16
CA GLU A 138 -6.66 16.01 15.51
C GLU A 138 -5.79 16.37 14.31
N LYS A 139 -5.69 17.68 14.02
CA LYS A 139 -4.95 18.15 12.86
C LYS A 139 -3.66 18.85 13.28
N ALA A 140 -2.52 18.28 12.86
CA ALA A 140 -1.23 18.95 12.99
C ALA A 140 -1.14 20.11 11.99
N ILE A 141 -0.87 21.32 12.47
CA ILE A 141 -0.78 22.54 11.67
C ILE A 141 0.65 23.07 11.54
N LYS A 142 1.54 22.67 12.44
CA LYS A 142 2.94 23.10 12.45
C LYS A 142 3.82 22.07 13.14
N VAL A 143 5.04 21.90 12.66
CA VAL A 143 6.07 21.10 13.32
C VAL A 143 7.35 21.93 13.39
N GLU A 144 7.87 22.10 14.59
CA GLU A 144 9.10 22.86 14.83
C GLU A 144 10.11 22.02 15.61
N LYS A 145 11.40 22.26 15.34
CA LYS A 145 12.46 21.75 16.21
C LYS A 145 12.41 22.45 17.55
N TYR A 146 12.62 21.67 18.62
CA TYR A 146 12.71 22.18 19.98
C TYR A 146 13.79 21.42 20.75
N ASN A 147 14.83 22.13 21.21
CA ASN A 147 15.98 21.55 21.91
C ASN A 147 16.57 20.33 21.16
N LYS A 148 16.43 19.12 21.73
CA LYS A 148 16.89 17.84 21.17
C LYS A 148 15.77 17.03 20.49
N GLY A 149 14.63 17.65 20.18
CA GLY A 149 13.47 16.99 19.59
C GLY A 149 12.58 17.93 18.80
N VAL A 150 11.28 17.68 18.82
CA VAL A 150 10.26 18.37 18.02
C VAL A 150 9.02 18.71 18.83
N HIS A 151 8.38 19.82 18.48
CA HIS A 151 7.02 20.19 18.87
C HIS A 151 6.10 20.07 17.66
N VAL A 152 4.98 19.38 17.85
CA VAL A 152 3.87 19.32 16.89
C VAL A 152 2.71 20.11 17.48
N PHE A 153 2.30 21.16 16.77
CA PHE A 153 1.19 22.03 17.15
C PHE A 153 -0.08 21.53 16.48
N LEU A 154 -1.11 21.28 17.29
CA LEU A 154 -2.44 20.89 16.83
C LEU A 154 -3.33 22.13 16.63
N GLU A 155 -4.33 22.01 15.75
CA GLU A 155 -5.27 23.08 15.42
C GLU A 155 -6.02 23.61 16.66
N GLU A 156 -6.33 22.75 17.63
CA GLU A 156 -6.97 23.13 18.91
C GLU A 156 -6.00 23.72 19.95
N GLY A 157 -4.76 24.02 19.57
CA GLY A 157 -3.77 24.70 20.41
C GLY A 157 -2.95 23.78 21.33
N LYS A 158 -3.23 22.47 21.34
CA LYS A 158 -2.43 21.47 22.06
C LYS A 158 -1.06 21.30 21.39
N ILE A 159 -0.01 21.19 22.20
CA ILE A 159 1.37 20.94 21.73
C ILE A 159 1.81 19.55 22.18
N ILE A 160 2.24 18.73 21.23
CA ILE A 160 2.80 17.40 21.48
C ILE A 160 4.31 17.46 21.28
N SER A 161 5.07 16.83 22.18
CA SER A 161 6.53 16.82 22.15
C SER A 161 7.07 15.40 21.96
N GLY A 162 8.12 15.25 21.17
CA GLY A 162 8.78 13.97 20.93
C GLY A 162 10.23 14.16 20.49
N GLU A 163 10.99 13.07 20.43
CA GLU A 163 12.37 13.10 19.94
C GLU A 163 12.41 13.26 18.41
N LYS A 164 11.51 12.58 17.70
CA LYS A 164 11.35 12.68 16.25
C LYS A 164 9.88 12.75 15.84
N CYS A 165 9.64 13.32 14.66
CA CYS A 165 8.34 13.34 14.00
C CYS A 165 8.46 12.68 12.62
N LEU A 166 7.68 11.63 12.38
CA LEU A 166 7.52 11.00 11.07
C LEU A 166 6.28 11.55 10.37
N ILE A 167 6.44 12.04 9.15
CA ILE A 167 5.33 12.44 8.28
C ILE A 167 4.92 11.25 7.40
N ALA A 168 3.67 10.79 7.56
CA ALA A 168 3.07 9.64 6.88
C ALA A 168 1.67 9.98 6.32
N LEU A 169 1.55 11.14 5.65
CA LEU A 169 0.29 11.71 5.16
C LEU A 169 -0.01 11.36 3.69
N GLY A 170 0.43 10.19 3.24
CA GLY A 170 0.29 9.75 1.86
C GLY A 170 1.36 10.35 0.94
N ARG A 171 1.11 10.29 -0.37
CA ARG A 171 2.14 10.47 -1.40
C ARG A 171 1.66 11.39 -2.51
N LYS A 172 2.60 12.14 -3.10
CA LYS A 172 2.38 13.01 -4.28
C LYS A 172 3.22 12.52 -5.45
N PRO A 173 2.68 12.53 -6.69
CA PRO A 173 3.44 12.16 -7.88
C PRO A 173 4.71 13.00 -8.04
N SER A 174 5.81 12.35 -8.42
CA SER A 174 7.09 13.01 -8.72
C SER A 174 7.17 13.23 -10.23
N PHE A 175 6.95 14.45 -10.70
CA PHE A 175 7.00 14.74 -12.14
C PHE A 175 8.44 14.94 -12.62
N PRO A 176 8.81 14.44 -13.81
CA PRO A 176 10.12 14.70 -14.39
C PRO A 176 10.26 16.19 -14.75
N SER A 177 11.47 16.73 -14.59
CA SER A 177 11.80 18.07 -15.08
C SER A 177 11.52 18.19 -16.58
N GLY A 178 11.00 19.35 -17.01
CA GLY A 178 10.67 19.61 -18.42
C GLY A 178 9.34 19.01 -18.89
N ILE A 179 8.52 18.46 -17.99
CA ILE A 179 7.17 17.96 -18.32
C ILE A 179 6.30 19.03 -19.02
N ASP A 180 6.45 20.30 -18.65
CA ASP A 180 5.70 21.42 -19.25
C ASP A 180 6.13 21.74 -20.68
N ASN A 181 7.36 21.38 -21.06
CA ASN A 181 7.91 21.70 -22.38
C ASN A 181 7.29 20.88 -23.51
N ILE A 182 6.62 19.78 -23.17
CA ILE A 182 6.24 18.74 -24.14
C ILE A 182 4.72 18.64 -24.36
N GLY A 183 3.93 19.45 -23.64
CA GLY A 183 2.46 19.39 -23.72
C GLY A 183 1.86 18.09 -23.16
N LEU A 184 2.54 17.45 -22.20
CA LEU A 184 2.03 16.28 -21.51
C LEU A 184 0.89 16.69 -20.58
N LYS A 185 -0.23 15.96 -20.61
CA LYS A 185 -1.36 16.20 -19.71
C LYS A 185 -1.11 15.54 -18.36
N TYR A 186 -1.10 16.33 -17.29
CA TYR A 186 -0.99 15.85 -15.92
C TYR A 186 -1.84 16.72 -14.98
N SER A 187 -1.98 16.28 -13.74
CA SER A 187 -2.73 16.97 -12.68
C SER A 187 -2.04 16.74 -11.34
N GLU A 188 -2.52 17.35 -10.26
CA GLU A 188 -1.99 17.12 -8.91
C GLU A 188 -1.97 15.63 -8.50
N THR A 189 -2.89 14.83 -9.05
CA THR A 189 -2.98 13.40 -8.75
C THR A 189 -2.10 12.51 -9.64
N GLY A 190 -1.52 13.03 -10.72
CA GLY A 190 -0.61 12.25 -11.58
C GLY A 190 -0.67 12.61 -13.06
N ILE A 191 0.22 11.98 -13.84
CA ILE A 191 0.23 12.02 -15.31
C ILE A 191 -1.00 11.30 -15.83
N LYS A 192 -1.75 11.95 -16.73
CA LYS A 192 -2.96 11.35 -17.29
C LYS A 192 -2.60 10.29 -18.32
N VAL A 193 -3.11 9.09 -18.10
CA VAL A 193 -2.96 7.95 -19.00
C VAL A 193 -4.31 7.30 -19.29
N ASP A 194 -4.38 6.60 -20.42
CA ASP A 194 -5.50 5.71 -20.74
C ASP A 194 -5.38 4.36 -20.00
N HIS A 195 -6.33 3.44 -20.26
CA HIS A 195 -6.32 2.08 -19.70
C HIS A 195 -5.07 1.26 -20.09
N ASN A 196 -4.31 1.69 -21.10
CA ASN A 196 -3.09 1.05 -21.56
C ASN A 196 -1.84 1.79 -21.09
N PHE A 197 -1.95 2.64 -20.07
CA PHE A 197 -0.88 3.48 -19.54
C PHE A 197 -0.21 4.43 -20.57
N THR A 198 -0.94 4.73 -21.66
CA THR A 198 -0.50 5.62 -22.74
C THR A 198 -0.94 7.04 -22.43
N THR A 199 -0.05 8.01 -22.60
CA THR A 199 -0.36 9.43 -22.37
C THR A 199 -1.06 10.06 -23.58
N ASN A 200 -1.32 11.37 -23.55
CA ASN A 200 -1.78 12.09 -24.75
C ASN A 200 -0.73 12.18 -25.87
N LEU A 201 0.51 11.76 -25.61
CA LEU A 201 1.59 11.68 -26.59
C LEU A 201 1.86 10.20 -26.87
N SER A 202 1.70 9.78 -28.13
CA SER A 202 1.63 8.36 -28.51
C SER A 202 2.90 7.55 -28.21
N ASN A 203 4.04 8.21 -28.03
CA ASN A 203 5.33 7.59 -27.75
C ASN A 203 5.78 7.76 -26.28
N ILE A 204 4.92 8.31 -25.42
CA ILE A 204 5.20 8.51 -23.98
C ILE A 204 4.17 7.77 -23.14
N TYR A 205 4.67 7.01 -22.17
CA TYR A 205 3.92 6.20 -21.22
C TYR A 205 4.25 6.64 -19.79
N ALA A 206 3.37 6.37 -18.84
CA ALA A 206 3.63 6.63 -17.42
C ALA A 206 3.15 5.48 -16.54
N VAL A 207 4.03 4.95 -15.69
CA VAL A 207 3.78 3.75 -14.87
C VAL A 207 4.15 3.96 -13.40
N GLY A 208 3.47 3.24 -12.52
CA GLY A 208 3.64 3.36 -11.08
C GLY A 208 3.08 4.66 -10.53
N ASP A 209 3.51 5.05 -9.33
CA ASP A 209 2.88 6.14 -8.56
C ASP A 209 2.76 7.48 -9.29
N VAL A 210 3.61 7.75 -10.30
CA VAL A 210 3.58 9.01 -11.05
C VAL A 210 2.28 9.21 -11.85
N ASN A 211 1.60 8.12 -12.23
CA ASN A 211 0.31 8.21 -12.93
C ASN A 211 -0.89 8.31 -11.97
N GLY A 212 -0.67 8.08 -10.67
CA GLY A 212 -1.70 8.20 -9.64
C GLY A 212 -2.80 7.15 -9.65
N MET A 213 -2.71 6.12 -10.49
CA MET A 213 -3.78 5.12 -10.61
C MET A 213 -3.85 4.18 -9.40
N CYS A 214 -2.68 3.70 -8.94
CA CYS A 214 -2.56 2.84 -7.77
C CYS A 214 -1.13 2.89 -7.24
N LEU A 215 -0.99 3.38 -6.00
CA LEU A 215 0.29 3.69 -5.40
C LEU A 215 0.83 2.48 -4.63
N LEU A 216 0.96 1.35 -5.34
CA LEU A 216 1.49 0.10 -4.82
C LEU A 216 2.70 -0.34 -5.63
N GLY A 217 3.75 -0.82 -4.96
CA GLY A 217 4.96 -1.32 -5.63
C GLY A 217 4.66 -2.48 -6.59
N SER A 218 3.78 -3.41 -6.19
CA SER A 218 3.32 -4.51 -7.05
C SER A 218 2.58 -4.00 -8.29
N SER A 219 1.82 -2.91 -8.17
CA SER A 219 1.17 -2.28 -9.31
C SER A 219 2.19 -1.65 -10.25
N ALA A 220 3.18 -0.91 -9.74
CA ALA A 220 4.23 -0.32 -10.56
C ALA A 220 5.00 -1.38 -11.37
N ILE A 221 5.33 -2.52 -10.75
CA ILE A 221 5.97 -3.65 -11.42
C ILE A 221 5.07 -4.20 -12.55
N ASN A 222 3.80 -4.47 -12.25
CA ASN A 222 2.86 -5.01 -13.23
C ASN A 222 2.63 -4.05 -14.41
N GLN A 223 2.48 -2.75 -14.14
CA GLN A 223 2.36 -1.72 -15.17
C GLN A 223 3.62 -1.65 -16.05
N GLY A 224 4.81 -1.77 -15.46
CA GLY A 224 6.08 -1.83 -16.21
C GLY A 224 6.15 -3.04 -17.15
N ILE A 225 5.82 -4.23 -16.64
CA ILE A 225 5.74 -5.47 -17.44
C ILE A 225 4.71 -5.32 -18.57
N SER A 226 3.55 -4.76 -18.27
CA SER A 226 2.45 -4.52 -19.20
C SER A 226 2.85 -3.62 -20.36
N ILE A 227 3.51 -2.49 -20.08
CA ILE A 227 4.02 -1.60 -21.12
C ILE A 227 5.15 -2.24 -21.92
N ALA A 228 6.08 -2.94 -21.28
CA ALA A 228 7.14 -3.66 -21.99
C ALA A 228 6.55 -4.68 -22.97
N SER A 229 5.58 -5.48 -22.52
CA SER A 229 4.87 -6.46 -23.37
C SER A 229 4.13 -5.78 -24.54
N LYS A 230 3.43 -4.67 -24.29
CA LYS A 230 2.77 -3.89 -25.33
C LYS A 230 3.75 -3.37 -26.37
N LEU A 231 4.89 -2.85 -25.95
CA LEU A 231 5.91 -2.32 -26.86
C LEU A 231 6.57 -3.39 -27.72
N ILE A 232 6.67 -4.64 -27.22
CA ILE A 232 7.26 -5.77 -27.94
C ILE A 232 6.24 -6.43 -28.87
N THR A 233 5.01 -6.63 -28.39
CA THR A 233 4.01 -7.49 -29.06
C THR A 233 2.93 -6.70 -29.81
N GLY A 234 2.78 -5.41 -29.52
CA GLY A 234 1.67 -4.58 -30.00
C GLY A 234 0.34 -4.84 -29.30
N LYS A 235 0.27 -5.80 -28.34
CA LYS A 235 -0.97 -6.12 -27.62
C LYS A 235 -1.18 -5.18 -26.45
N ASN A 236 -2.42 -4.70 -26.30
CA ASN A 236 -2.80 -3.88 -25.16
C ASN A 236 -2.87 -4.73 -23.87
N PRO A 237 -2.46 -4.19 -22.72
CA PRO A 237 -2.58 -4.88 -21.45
C PRO A 237 -4.05 -4.93 -21.00
N GLU A 238 -4.46 -6.08 -20.46
CA GLU A 238 -5.71 -6.20 -19.72
C GLU A 238 -5.41 -6.07 -18.23
N TYR A 239 -5.81 -4.93 -17.64
CA TYR A 239 -5.55 -4.65 -16.24
C TYR A 239 -6.79 -4.09 -15.54
N SER A 240 -6.99 -4.48 -14.29
CA SER A 240 -8.02 -3.94 -13.41
C SER A 240 -7.50 -3.84 -11.97
N TYR A 241 -7.91 -2.77 -11.28
CA TYR A 241 -7.54 -2.51 -9.88
C TYR A 241 -8.54 -3.09 -8.88
N ASN A 242 -9.75 -3.46 -9.33
CA ASN A 242 -10.86 -3.85 -8.45
C ASN A 242 -10.59 -5.18 -7.73
N GLU A 243 -9.84 -6.08 -8.37
CA GLU A 243 -9.58 -7.44 -7.90
C GLU A 243 -8.22 -7.56 -7.20
N LEU A 244 -7.50 -6.45 -7.00
CA LEU A 244 -6.10 -6.51 -6.58
C LEU A 244 -5.94 -7.05 -5.16
N PRO A 245 -5.03 -8.03 -4.98
CA PRO A 245 -4.49 -8.36 -3.68
C PRO A 245 -3.78 -7.15 -3.07
N ARG A 246 -4.11 -6.84 -1.83
CA ARG A 246 -3.50 -5.76 -1.05
C ARG A 246 -3.24 -6.23 0.38
N ALA A 247 -2.21 -5.66 1.00
CA ALA A 247 -1.81 -5.99 2.36
C ALA A 247 -1.40 -4.73 3.14
N VAL A 248 -1.54 -4.81 4.46
CA VAL A 248 -0.99 -3.89 5.45
C VAL A 248 -0.08 -4.72 6.34
N PHE A 249 1.21 -4.40 6.37
CA PHE A 249 2.24 -5.16 7.08
C PHE A 249 2.35 -4.72 8.55
N ALA A 250 1.20 -4.64 9.22
CA ALA A 250 1.09 -4.41 10.66
C ALA A 250 1.17 -5.74 11.43
N ASP A 251 0.96 -5.65 12.74
CA ASP A 251 0.88 -6.81 13.62
C ASP A 251 -0.48 -6.80 14.38
N PRO A 252 -1.42 -7.71 14.06
CA PRO A 252 -1.39 -8.66 12.95
C PRO A 252 -1.47 -7.98 11.57
N GLN A 253 -1.11 -8.67 10.50
CA GLN A 253 -1.26 -8.15 9.14
C GLN A 253 -2.74 -8.12 8.73
N ILE A 254 -3.09 -7.26 7.78
CA ILE A 254 -4.31 -7.40 6.97
C ILE A 254 -3.88 -7.77 5.57
N ALA A 255 -4.52 -8.75 4.94
CA ALA A 255 -4.29 -9.05 3.53
C ALA A 255 -5.56 -9.58 2.88
N GLY A 256 -5.81 -9.23 1.62
CA GLY A 256 -6.99 -9.75 0.92
C GLY A 256 -7.12 -9.24 -0.50
N ALA A 257 -8.17 -9.69 -1.18
CA ALA A 257 -8.52 -9.26 -2.53
C ALA A 257 -10.04 -9.08 -2.66
N GLY A 258 -10.45 -8.23 -3.61
CA GLY A 258 -11.85 -7.93 -3.90
C GLY A 258 -12.46 -6.86 -3.00
N LEU A 259 -13.79 -6.90 -2.91
CA LEU A 259 -14.58 -5.94 -2.14
C LEU A 259 -14.59 -6.29 -0.65
N GLN A 260 -14.67 -5.26 0.19
CA GLN A 260 -14.91 -5.36 1.62
C GLN A 260 -16.38 -5.10 1.96
N GLU A 261 -16.80 -5.40 3.19
CA GLU A 261 -18.19 -5.22 3.61
C GLU A 261 -18.63 -3.75 3.57
N TYR A 262 -17.76 -2.81 3.95
CA TYR A 262 -18.09 -1.38 3.88
C TYR A 262 -18.37 -0.95 2.43
N GLU A 263 -17.58 -1.41 1.45
CA GLU A 263 -17.75 -1.09 0.03
C GLU A 263 -19.09 -1.63 -0.50
N LEU A 264 -19.46 -2.85 -0.07
CA LEU A 264 -20.71 -3.48 -0.45
C LEU A 264 -21.92 -2.75 0.15
N LYS A 265 -21.81 -2.31 1.41
CA LYS A 265 -22.85 -1.50 2.07
C LYS A 265 -23.04 -0.15 1.37
N GLU A 266 -21.95 0.56 1.06
CA GLU A 266 -22.00 1.84 0.34
C GLU A 266 -22.64 1.69 -1.04
N LYS A 267 -22.34 0.59 -1.74
CA LYS A 267 -22.91 0.27 -3.07
C LYS A 267 -24.29 -0.38 -3.00
N SER A 268 -24.84 -0.63 -1.80
CA SER A 268 -26.10 -1.34 -1.59
C SER A 268 -26.16 -2.71 -2.28
N ILE A 269 -25.04 -3.43 -2.33
CA ILE A 269 -24.95 -4.77 -2.91
C ILE A 269 -25.23 -5.80 -1.80
N PRO A 270 -26.20 -6.71 -1.96
CA PRO A 270 -26.46 -7.76 -0.97
C PRO A 270 -25.32 -8.77 -0.93
N TYR A 271 -24.98 -9.24 0.26
CA TYR A 271 -23.87 -10.17 0.45
C TYR A 271 -24.05 -11.03 1.71
N LYS A 272 -23.36 -12.17 1.73
CA LYS A 272 -23.22 -13.06 2.88
C LYS A 272 -21.74 -13.16 3.28
N VAL A 273 -21.48 -13.39 4.56
CA VAL A 273 -20.12 -13.44 5.12
C VAL A 273 -19.90 -14.72 5.90
N GLY A 274 -18.80 -15.39 5.58
CA GLY A 274 -18.25 -16.51 6.31
C GLY A 274 -16.98 -16.09 7.02
N LYS A 275 -16.80 -16.51 8.26
CA LYS A 275 -15.60 -16.21 9.04
C LYS A 275 -15.08 -17.46 9.74
N TYR A 276 -13.77 -17.61 9.78
CA TYR A 276 -13.11 -18.70 10.48
C TYR A 276 -11.83 -18.23 11.15
N MET A 277 -11.60 -18.66 12.39
CA MET A 277 -10.40 -18.30 13.14
C MET A 277 -9.22 -19.13 12.64
N LEU A 278 -8.10 -18.48 12.34
CA LEU A 278 -6.90 -19.16 11.85
C LEU A 278 -6.32 -20.13 12.88
N SER A 279 -6.48 -19.82 14.18
CA SER A 279 -6.15 -20.69 15.31
C SER A 279 -6.86 -22.04 15.29
N ASN A 280 -8.02 -22.14 14.63
CA ASN A 280 -8.81 -23.37 14.55
C ASN A 280 -8.46 -24.22 13.32
N THR A 281 -7.56 -23.75 12.46
CA THR A 281 -7.00 -24.58 11.39
C THR A 281 -5.94 -25.52 11.97
N TRP A 282 -5.73 -26.69 11.35
CA TRP A 282 -4.69 -27.62 11.79
C TRP A 282 -3.29 -27.00 11.74
N ARG A 283 -3.03 -26.15 10.74
CA ARG A 283 -1.80 -25.36 10.68
C ARG A 283 -1.71 -24.38 11.84
N GLY A 284 -2.78 -23.64 12.14
CA GLY A 284 -2.86 -22.71 13.26
C GLY A 284 -2.59 -23.39 14.59
N ILE A 285 -3.22 -24.54 14.86
CA ILE A 285 -2.95 -25.36 16.06
C ILE A 285 -1.47 -25.76 16.10
N SER A 286 -0.92 -26.29 15.00
CA SER A 286 0.48 -26.76 14.94
C SER A 286 1.52 -25.65 15.13
N LYS A 287 1.17 -24.41 14.78
CA LYS A 287 2.01 -23.22 14.89
C LYS A 287 1.67 -22.37 16.12
N CYS A 288 0.75 -22.84 16.96
CA CYS A 288 0.26 -22.15 18.15
C CYS A 288 -0.25 -20.73 17.86
N TYR A 289 -0.94 -20.54 16.73
CA TYR A 289 -1.60 -19.28 16.43
C TYR A 289 -2.74 -19.05 17.44
N ASP A 290 -2.73 -17.89 18.09
CA ASP A 290 -3.69 -17.51 19.13
C ASP A 290 -4.68 -16.44 18.68
N ARG A 291 -4.46 -15.86 17.49
CA ARG A 291 -5.26 -14.79 16.91
C ARG A 291 -5.31 -14.86 15.38
N GLY A 292 -6.22 -14.07 14.82
CA GLY A 292 -6.39 -13.93 13.38
C GLY A 292 -7.54 -14.77 12.82
N PHE A 293 -8.01 -14.37 11.65
CA PHE A 293 -9.14 -14.96 10.97
C PHE A 293 -9.03 -14.79 9.46
N VAL A 294 -9.82 -15.58 8.76
CA VAL A 294 -10.19 -15.35 7.36
C VAL A 294 -11.68 -15.07 7.28
N LYS A 295 -12.03 -14.13 6.40
CA LYS A 295 -13.38 -13.67 6.09
C LYS A 295 -13.60 -13.82 4.58
N VAL A 296 -14.63 -14.56 4.21
CA VAL A 296 -15.04 -14.75 2.81
C VAL A 296 -16.39 -14.10 2.61
N ILE A 297 -16.50 -13.27 1.58
CA ILE A 297 -17.69 -12.51 1.25
C ILE A 297 -18.22 -13.01 -0.09
N ILE A 298 -19.49 -13.37 -0.13
CA ILE A 298 -20.14 -13.90 -1.33
C ILE A 298 -21.43 -13.13 -1.65
N ALA A 299 -21.80 -13.09 -2.93
CA ALA A 299 -23.10 -12.64 -3.38
C ALA A 299 -24.19 -13.70 -3.05
N ASP A 300 -25.46 -13.33 -3.22
CA ASP A 300 -26.58 -14.23 -2.95
C ASP A 300 -26.59 -15.48 -3.84
N ASP A 301 -26.10 -15.35 -5.08
CA ASP A 301 -25.94 -16.45 -6.04
C ASP A 301 -24.69 -17.32 -5.78
N GLY A 302 -23.89 -16.96 -4.78
CA GLY A 302 -22.67 -17.68 -4.40
C GLY A 302 -21.39 -17.17 -5.04
N GLN A 303 -21.41 -16.13 -5.89
CA GLN A 303 -20.18 -15.55 -6.45
C GLN A 303 -19.27 -15.02 -5.33
N ILE A 304 -17.96 -15.29 -5.37
CA ILE A 304 -17.00 -14.70 -4.43
C ILE A 304 -16.81 -13.21 -4.75
N LEU A 305 -17.06 -12.35 -3.77
CA LEU A 305 -16.92 -10.90 -3.86
C LEU A 305 -15.63 -10.39 -3.21
N GLY A 306 -15.15 -11.09 -2.18
CA GLY A 306 -13.91 -10.74 -1.50
C GLY A 306 -13.44 -11.80 -0.51
N ILE A 307 -12.13 -11.87 -0.32
CA ILE A 307 -11.49 -12.75 0.67
C ILE A 307 -10.47 -11.91 1.42
N TRP A 308 -10.63 -11.86 2.74
CA TRP A 308 -9.88 -10.98 3.63
C TRP A 308 -9.35 -11.75 4.83
N PHE A 309 -8.10 -11.51 5.16
CA PHE A 309 -7.39 -12.11 6.27
C PHE A 309 -6.95 -11.02 7.24
N SER A 310 -6.95 -11.37 8.52
CA SER A 310 -6.17 -10.70 9.55
C SER A 310 -5.36 -11.77 10.28
N GLY A 311 -4.04 -11.63 10.40
CA GLY A 311 -3.22 -12.64 11.06
C GLY A 311 -1.73 -12.46 10.83
N GLU A 312 -0.94 -13.39 11.35
CA GLU A 312 0.49 -13.49 11.09
C GLU A 312 0.73 -14.09 9.69
N ASP A 313 1.63 -13.47 8.92
CA ASP A 313 2.06 -13.90 7.57
C ASP A 313 0.94 -14.16 6.55
N VAL A 314 -0.25 -13.59 6.76
CA VAL A 314 -1.38 -13.77 5.85
C VAL A 314 -1.16 -13.08 4.50
N SER A 315 -0.21 -12.14 4.40
CA SER A 315 0.21 -11.55 3.12
C SER A 315 0.70 -12.58 2.10
N GLU A 316 1.25 -13.70 2.56
CA GLU A 316 1.73 -14.78 1.69
C GLU A 316 0.59 -15.58 1.04
N LEU A 317 -0.64 -15.47 1.57
CA LEU A 317 -1.78 -16.26 1.13
C LEU A 317 -2.59 -15.60 0.00
N VAL A 318 -2.35 -14.33 -0.30
CA VAL A 318 -3.31 -13.52 -1.09
C VAL A 318 -2.94 -13.32 -2.55
N GLY A 319 -1.71 -13.66 -2.96
CA GLY A 319 -1.18 -13.33 -4.28
C GLY A 319 -2.02 -13.81 -5.47
N THR A 320 -2.73 -14.94 -5.34
CA THR A 320 -3.59 -15.51 -6.40
C THR A 320 -5.07 -15.23 -6.22
N LEU A 321 -5.49 -14.64 -5.09
CA LEU A 321 -6.92 -14.44 -4.80
C LEU A 321 -7.58 -13.47 -5.79
N GLY A 322 -6.83 -12.53 -6.36
CA GLY A 322 -7.34 -11.63 -7.38
C GLY A 322 -7.82 -12.35 -8.65
N ILE A 323 -7.26 -13.53 -8.96
CA ILE A 323 -7.74 -14.36 -10.08
C ILE A 323 -9.15 -14.88 -9.78
N LEU A 324 -9.43 -15.29 -8.54
CA LEU A 324 -10.74 -15.81 -8.15
C LEU A 324 -11.83 -14.75 -8.32
N ILE A 325 -11.52 -13.50 -7.96
CA ILE A 325 -12.46 -12.38 -8.10
C ILE A 325 -12.61 -12.01 -9.59
N LYS A 326 -11.50 -11.94 -10.33
CA LYS A 326 -11.50 -11.61 -11.77
C LYS A 326 -12.32 -12.60 -12.60
N GLU A 327 -12.12 -13.89 -12.35
CA GLU A 327 -12.81 -14.98 -13.05
C GLU A 327 -14.22 -15.27 -12.49
N LYS A 328 -14.68 -14.47 -11.50
CA LYS A 328 -16.00 -14.59 -10.88
C LYS A 328 -16.29 -16.01 -10.37
N ILE A 329 -15.31 -16.59 -9.67
CA ILE A 329 -15.43 -17.93 -9.08
C ILE A 329 -16.58 -17.95 -8.05
N TYR A 330 -17.29 -19.08 -7.99
CA TYR A 330 -18.42 -19.31 -7.08
C TYR A 330 -18.01 -20.16 -5.86
N ALA A 331 -18.74 -20.01 -4.76
CA ALA A 331 -18.51 -20.69 -3.49
C ALA A 331 -18.43 -22.21 -3.64
N ASP A 332 -19.31 -22.83 -4.44
CA ASP A 332 -19.33 -24.29 -4.63
C ASP A 332 -18.10 -24.81 -5.40
N GLN A 333 -17.53 -23.98 -6.28
CA GLN A 333 -16.27 -24.30 -6.97
C GLN A 333 -15.10 -24.29 -5.99
N LEU A 334 -15.05 -23.32 -5.06
CA LEU A 334 -14.04 -23.32 -3.99
C LEU A 334 -14.26 -24.44 -2.97
N LYS A 335 -15.52 -24.73 -2.59
CA LYS A 335 -15.84 -25.86 -1.69
C LYS A 335 -15.42 -27.21 -2.27
N SER A 336 -15.43 -27.35 -3.59
CA SER A 336 -15.02 -28.57 -4.30
C SER A 336 -13.52 -28.60 -4.64
N ASN A 337 -12.78 -27.52 -4.37
CA ASN A 337 -11.35 -27.44 -4.65
C ASN A 337 -10.53 -28.13 -3.55
N LEU A 338 -9.38 -28.71 -3.94
CA LEU A 338 -8.44 -29.29 -2.99
C LEU A 338 -7.62 -28.18 -2.30
N PHE A 339 -7.74 -28.10 -0.98
CA PHE A 339 -6.83 -27.32 -0.14
C PHE A 339 -5.78 -28.24 0.47
N VAL A 340 -4.52 -27.79 0.47
CA VAL A 340 -3.42 -28.54 1.08
C VAL A 340 -3.63 -28.63 2.59
N HIS A 341 -3.46 -29.82 3.16
CA HIS A 341 -3.58 -30.06 4.59
C HIS A 341 -2.23 -30.51 5.20
N PRO A 342 -1.79 -29.97 6.35
CA PRO A 342 -2.36 -28.83 7.06
C PRO A 342 -1.83 -27.47 6.51
N SER A 343 -2.72 -26.52 6.26
CA SER A 343 -2.41 -25.15 5.83
C SER A 343 -3.36 -24.10 6.43
N LEU A 344 -2.96 -22.82 6.40
CA LEU A 344 -3.85 -21.72 6.79
C LEU A 344 -4.93 -21.45 5.73
N SER A 345 -4.68 -21.81 4.46
CA SER A 345 -5.64 -21.58 3.38
C SER A 345 -6.86 -22.48 3.46
N GLU A 346 -6.80 -23.61 4.19
CA GLU A 346 -7.99 -24.40 4.59
C GLU A 346 -9.03 -23.54 5.33
N GLY A 347 -8.61 -22.46 6.00
CA GLY A 347 -9.54 -21.53 6.63
C GLY A 347 -10.53 -20.88 5.64
N ILE A 348 -10.18 -20.73 4.36
CA ILE A 348 -11.09 -20.23 3.32
C ILE A 348 -12.28 -21.19 3.17
N LEU A 349 -11.99 -22.50 3.10
CA LEU A 349 -13.00 -23.54 3.00
C LEU A 349 -13.91 -23.54 4.23
N GLU A 350 -13.32 -23.51 5.43
CA GLU A 350 -14.10 -23.48 6.68
C GLU A 350 -14.96 -22.21 6.80
N ALA A 351 -14.44 -21.06 6.38
CA ALA A 351 -15.22 -19.83 6.34
C ALA A 351 -16.42 -19.96 5.40
N LEU A 352 -16.25 -20.54 4.20
CA LEU A 352 -17.34 -20.81 3.26
C LEU A 352 -18.39 -21.78 3.83
N LEU A 353 -17.96 -22.86 4.49
CA LEU A 353 -18.87 -23.83 5.12
C LEU A 353 -19.65 -23.22 6.30
N ASN A 354 -19.13 -22.16 6.90
CA ASN A 354 -19.80 -21.44 7.99
C ASN A 354 -20.83 -20.40 7.51
N ILE A 355 -20.84 -20.03 6.22
CA ILE A 355 -21.82 -19.08 5.68
C ILE A 355 -23.25 -19.61 5.86
N ASP A 356 -23.46 -20.89 5.53
CA ASP A 356 -24.78 -21.51 5.51
C ASP A 356 -25.25 -21.95 6.90
N LYS A 357 -24.35 -22.00 7.88
CA LYS A 357 -24.67 -22.46 9.25
C LYS A 357 -25.37 -21.41 10.11
N GLY A 358 -25.42 -20.14 9.65
CA GLY A 358 -25.96 -19.00 10.38
C GLY A 358 -25.12 -18.68 11.61
N ARG A 359 -24.60 -17.46 11.71
CA ARG A 359 -23.77 -16.94 12.83
C ARG A 359 -23.98 -17.68 14.17
N LYS A 360 -23.19 -18.72 14.41
CA LYS A 360 -22.84 -19.23 15.73
C LYS A 360 -21.33 -19.09 15.84
N ILE A 361 -20.90 -17.86 16.11
CA ILE A 361 -19.62 -17.58 16.75
C ILE A 361 -19.95 -16.77 17.98
#